data_AF-A0A5J5AN66-F1
#
_entry.id   AF-A0A5J5AN66-F1
#
_cell.length_a   1.000
_cell.length_b   1.000
_cell.length_c   1.000
_cell.angle_alpha   90.00
_cell.angle_beta   90.00
_cell.angle_gamma   90.00
#
_symmetry.space_group_name_H-M   'P 1'
#
loop_
_entity.id
_entity.type
_entity.pdbx_description
1 polymer ?
#
loop_
_entity_poly.entity_id
_entity_poly.type
_entity_poly.pdbx_seq_one_letter_code
_entity_poly.pdbx_strand_id
1 'polypeptide(L)'
;MHAYNRLPSSGQNSPSPPASPRRSPRLRHGRSKSGKFTPGQPPRTLAQRFAWLLLSVLLRRQGIFLFAPLLYVSGMLFYMGTVSFDVVPIIKHRPAPGSVYRGPQVYSKLQHEMDSDNSSADAISTIWKHSYKGGEWRPCINKSSGGLPESNGYIYIEANGGLNQQRTSICNAVAVAGYLNATLVIPYFHFHSIWRDPSKFSDIYDEDYFVSALENDVRVVNKIPEYLMERFDYNLSNVYNFRIKAWSPIQYYRDSVLPRLLEEKVIRISPFANRLSFDAPPAVQRLRCLANYESLRFSNPILTLGETLVARMKEHSANNSGKYVSVHLRFEEDMVAFSCCVYDGGEQEKEDMKAARERGWKGKFTKPGRVIRPGAIRINGKCPLTPLEVGLMLRGMGFDKSTSIYLASGKIYNSERYMAPLLEMFPLLQTKEMLASAEELAPFKNYSSRMAAIDYTVCLHSEVFVTTQGGNFPQFLLGHRRYLYGGHSKTIKPDKRKLALLFDNPSIGWRSFKRQMLSMRAHSDSKGIELKRPNDSIYSFPCPDCMRRINKTENSRSSSVT
;
A
#
# COMPACT_ATOMS: atom_id res chain seq x y z
N MET A 1 9.21 25.18 18.81
CA MET A 1 9.73 23.97 19.47
C MET A 1 9.46 22.77 18.56
N HIS A 2 10.52 22.23 17.95
CA HIS A 2 10.43 21.20 16.90
C HIS A 2 10.40 19.79 17.50
N ALA A 3 9.48 18.94 17.02
CA ALA A 3 9.47 17.50 17.27
C ALA A 3 9.64 16.74 15.96
N TYR A 4 10.72 15.95 15.87
CA TYR A 4 11.01 14.99 14.82
C TYR A 4 10.13 13.74 15.00
N ASN A 5 9.39 13.36 13.95
CA ASN A 5 8.79 12.03 13.82
C ASN A 5 9.52 11.26 12.70
N ARG A 6 10.30 10.24 13.08
CA ARG A 6 10.86 9.24 12.15
C ARG A 6 10.05 7.95 12.24
N LEU A 7 9.55 7.49 11.11
CA LEU A 7 9.06 6.13 10.88
C LEU A 7 10.24 5.26 10.39
N PRO A 8 10.38 4.00 10.82
CA PRO A 8 11.48 3.13 10.38
C PRO A 8 11.11 2.41 9.08
N SER A 9 12.04 2.42 8.13
CA SER A 9 12.10 1.53 6.97
C SER A 9 13.30 0.61 7.18
N SER A 10 13.05 -0.66 7.48
CA SER A 10 14.07 -1.69 7.57
C SER A 10 14.53 -2.13 6.18
N GLY A 11 15.82 -2.00 5.90
CA GLY A 11 16.46 -2.54 4.70
C GLY A 11 17.97 -2.60 4.86
N GLN A 12 18.46 -3.83 5.02
CA GLN A 12 19.73 -4.37 4.56
C GLN A 12 21.08 -3.81 5.08
N ASN A 13 21.91 -4.79 5.45
CA ASN A 13 23.34 -4.77 5.70
C ASN A 13 24.14 -4.14 4.54
N SER A 14 25.16 -3.35 4.89
CA SER A 14 26.41 -3.12 4.14
C SER A 14 27.42 -2.36 5.02
N PRO A 15 28.74 -2.45 4.72
CA PRO A 15 29.80 -2.62 5.72
C PRO A 15 30.41 -1.30 6.24
N SER A 16 31.16 -1.45 7.35
CA SER A 16 31.87 -0.40 8.09
C SER A 16 32.80 0.47 7.21
N PRO A 17 32.88 1.80 7.46
CA PRO A 17 33.86 2.67 6.81
C PRO A 17 35.27 2.51 7.40
N PRO A 18 36.33 2.78 6.62
CA PRO A 18 37.72 2.67 7.06
C PRO A 18 38.14 3.83 7.98
N ALA A 19 39.18 3.59 8.77
CA ALA A 19 39.74 4.53 9.74
C ALA A 19 40.46 5.72 9.09
N SER A 20 40.38 6.88 9.73
CA SER A 20 41.04 8.14 9.38
C SER A 20 42.57 8.10 9.58
N PRO A 21 43.37 8.77 8.72
CA PRO A 21 44.82 8.73 8.79
C PRO A 21 45.39 9.62 9.90
N ARG A 22 46.44 9.10 10.55
CA ARG A 22 47.20 9.70 11.64
C ARG A 22 48.17 10.79 11.14
N ARG A 23 48.32 11.82 11.99
CA ARG A 23 49.32 12.90 11.89
C ARG A 23 50.74 12.39 11.68
N SER A 24 51.46 13.04 10.77
CA SER A 24 52.89 12.85 10.47
C SER A 24 53.80 13.53 11.51
N PRO A 25 55.05 13.06 11.70
CA PRO A 25 55.93 13.46 12.80
C PRO A 25 56.94 14.56 12.41
N ARG A 26 57.31 15.36 13.42
CA ARG A 26 58.39 16.38 13.39
C ARG A 26 59.76 15.73 13.18
N LEU A 27 60.50 16.19 12.17
CA LEU A 27 61.92 15.88 11.97
C LEU A 27 62.81 16.80 12.82
N ARG A 28 63.77 16.19 13.51
CA ARG A 28 64.74 16.82 14.41
C ARG A 28 66.11 16.83 13.72
N HIS A 29 66.81 17.96 13.78
CA HIS A 29 68.14 18.16 13.20
C HIS A 29 69.22 17.26 13.82
N GLY A 30 69.97 16.56 12.96
CA GLY A 30 71.24 15.89 13.27
C GLY A 30 72.39 16.59 12.56
N ARG A 31 73.44 16.91 13.33
CA ARG A 31 74.64 17.66 12.94
C ARG A 31 75.77 16.67 12.67
N SER A 32 76.45 16.75 11.51
CA SER A 32 77.79 16.16 11.36
C SER A 32 78.72 17.06 10.55
N LYS A 33 79.95 17.18 11.07
CA LYS A 33 81.18 17.82 10.55
C LYS A 33 81.69 17.04 9.32
N SER A 34 82.62 17.44 8.44
CA SER A 34 83.51 18.59 8.22
C SER A 34 84.27 18.29 6.91
N GLY A 35 84.65 19.31 6.14
CA GLY A 35 85.63 19.17 5.07
C GLY A 35 85.91 20.52 4.40
N LYS A 36 86.99 21.20 4.84
CA LYS A 36 87.52 22.45 4.25
C LYS A 36 88.29 22.15 2.98
N PHE A 37 88.16 23.00 1.96
CA PHE A 37 89.27 23.53 1.16
C PHE A 37 88.87 24.92 0.60
N THR A 38 89.69 25.94 0.86
CA THR A 38 89.74 27.28 0.23
C THR A 38 90.79 27.27 -0.91
N PRO A 39 91.04 28.35 -1.70
CA PRO A 39 90.47 29.72 -1.70
C PRO A 39 90.16 30.35 -3.09
N GLY A 40 89.46 31.51 -3.06
CA GLY A 40 89.86 32.72 -3.80
C GLY A 40 88.99 33.17 -4.99
N GLN A 41 88.41 34.38 -4.92
CA GLN A 41 88.15 35.30 -6.07
C GLN A 41 87.58 36.68 -5.57
N PRO A 42 87.64 37.78 -6.37
CA PRO A 42 88.19 39.09 -5.96
C PRO A 42 87.14 40.26 -6.09
N PRO A 43 87.50 41.57 -6.10
CA PRO A 43 86.63 42.68 -5.66
C PRO A 43 85.56 43.13 -6.68
N ARG A 44 84.46 43.70 -6.15
CA ARG A 44 83.25 44.14 -6.89
C ARG A 44 83.49 45.40 -7.75
N THR A 45 83.03 45.36 -9.00
CA THR A 45 83.22 46.39 -10.04
C THR A 45 82.14 47.48 -10.08
N LEU A 46 82.47 48.62 -10.70
CA LEU A 46 81.61 49.81 -10.92
C LEU A 46 80.21 49.52 -11.49
N ALA A 47 80.05 48.46 -12.29
CA ALA A 47 78.75 48.04 -12.83
C ALA A 47 77.74 47.62 -11.74
N GLN A 48 78.22 47.04 -10.63
CA GLN A 48 77.36 46.66 -9.50
C GLN A 48 76.90 47.88 -8.68
N ARG A 49 77.61 49.02 -8.76
CA ARG A 49 77.17 50.29 -8.16
C ARG A 49 76.11 50.99 -9.01
N PHE A 50 76.19 50.89 -10.35
CA PHE A 50 75.17 51.41 -11.27
C PHE A 50 73.86 50.61 -11.22
N ALA A 51 73.94 49.28 -11.11
CA ALA A 51 72.76 48.43 -10.98
C ALA A 51 71.94 48.76 -9.72
N TRP A 52 72.60 49.15 -8.64
CA TRP A 52 71.93 49.54 -7.38
C TRP A 52 71.24 50.91 -7.48
N LEU A 53 71.79 51.84 -8.27
CA LEU A 53 71.19 53.14 -8.58
C LEU A 53 69.97 53.03 -9.52
N LEU A 54 70.00 52.10 -10.46
CA LEU A 54 68.86 51.81 -11.35
C LEU A 54 67.71 51.14 -10.57
N LEU A 55 68.04 50.25 -9.65
CA LEU A 55 67.05 49.59 -8.78
C LEU A 55 66.36 50.59 -7.83
N SER A 56 67.10 51.59 -7.33
CA SER A 56 66.54 52.63 -6.44
C SER A 56 65.65 53.64 -7.18
N VAL A 57 65.90 53.91 -8.48
CA VAL A 57 65.03 54.72 -9.34
C VAL A 57 63.74 53.96 -9.71
N LEU A 58 63.83 52.65 -9.99
CA LEU A 58 62.66 51.80 -10.28
C LEU A 58 61.74 51.62 -9.08
N LEU A 59 62.29 51.58 -7.86
CA LEU A 59 61.51 51.53 -6.61
C LEU A 59 60.79 52.85 -6.28
N ARG A 60 61.15 53.97 -6.93
CA ARG A 60 60.56 55.31 -6.69
C ARG A 60 59.29 55.59 -7.51
N ARG A 61 58.87 54.69 -8.41
CA ARG A 61 57.63 54.80 -9.21
C ARG A 61 56.61 53.69 -8.88
N GLN A 62 56.27 53.54 -7.60
CA GLN A 62 55.27 52.58 -7.11
C GLN A 62 53.81 52.84 -7.56
N GLY A 63 53.53 53.91 -8.30
CA GLY A 63 52.17 54.20 -8.79
C GLY A 63 51.69 53.30 -9.95
N ILE A 64 52.59 52.75 -10.77
CA ILE A 64 52.21 52.03 -11.99
C ILE A 64 51.72 50.59 -11.69
N PHE A 65 52.25 49.96 -10.63
CA PHE A 65 51.81 48.62 -10.21
C PHE A 65 50.44 48.60 -9.50
N LEU A 66 49.91 49.75 -9.07
CA LEU A 66 48.55 49.84 -8.52
C LEU A 66 47.46 49.67 -9.59
N PHE A 67 47.76 49.95 -10.86
CA PHE A 67 46.77 49.87 -11.94
C PHE A 67 46.80 48.54 -12.72
N ALA A 68 47.86 47.74 -12.58
CA ALA A 68 47.95 46.44 -13.25
C ALA A 68 46.84 45.44 -12.85
N PRO A 69 46.43 45.32 -11.57
CA PRO A 69 45.31 44.47 -11.19
C PRO A 69 43.98 44.98 -11.74
N LEU A 70 43.78 46.31 -11.80
CA LEU A 70 42.56 46.92 -12.34
C LEU A 70 42.42 46.69 -13.85
N LEU A 71 43.52 46.82 -14.60
CA LEU A 71 43.54 46.51 -16.03
C LEU A 71 43.32 45.02 -16.29
N TYR A 72 43.89 44.14 -15.46
CA TYR A 72 43.67 42.70 -15.56
C TYR A 72 42.20 42.33 -15.30
N VAL A 73 41.59 42.89 -14.25
CA VAL A 73 40.17 42.66 -13.93
C VAL A 73 39.26 43.23 -15.02
N SER A 74 39.55 44.41 -15.53
CA SER A 74 38.79 45.01 -16.65
C SER A 74 38.90 44.16 -17.92
N GLY A 75 40.10 43.66 -18.25
CA GLY A 75 40.31 42.73 -19.37
C GLY A 75 39.58 41.39 -19.17
N MET A 76 39.56 40.84 -17.96
CA MET A 76 38.83 39.61 -17.65
C MET A 76 37.31 39.80 -17.72
N LEU A 77 36.78 40.94 -17.27
CA LEU A 77 35.36 41.26 -17.38
C LEU A 77 34.94 41.49 -18.84
N PHE A 78 35.77 42.13 -19.65
CA PHE A 78 35.53 42.29 -21.08
C PHE A 78 35.59 40.94 -21.82
N TYR A 79 36.52 40.06 -21.45
CA TYR A 79 36.61 38.69 -21.98
C TYR A 79 35.39 37.83 -21.59
N MET A 80 34.92 37.94 -20.34
CA MET A 80 33.69 37.26 -19.87
C MET A 80 32.41 37.84 -20.50
N GLY A 81 32.40 39.12 -20.87
CA GLY A 81 31.25 39.78 -21.50
C GLY A 81 31.14 39.58 -23.02
N THR A 82 32.22 39.17 -23.69
CA THR A 82 32.27 39.00 -25.15
C THR A 82 32.17 37.54 -25.60
N VAL A 83 32.43 36.57 -24.71
CA VAL A 83 32.30 35.14 -25.01
C VAL A 83 31.01 34.60 -24.39
N SER A 84 29.92 34.59 -25.16
CA SER A 84 28.72 33.83 -24.79
C SER A 84 29.03 32.32 -24.90
N PHE A 85 29.34 31.68 -23.78
CA PHE A 85 29.37 30.22 -23.68
C PHE A 85 27.94 29.66 -23.61
N ASP A 86 27.10 29.95 -24.61
CA ASP A 86 25.81 29.27 -24.84
C ASP A 86 26.02 27.95 -25.58
N VAL A 87 26.96 27.14 -25.11
CA VAL A 87 27.00 25.71 -25.43
C VAL A 87 26.83 24.96 -24.12
N VAL A 88 25.63 25.04 -23.57
CA VAL A 88 25.19 24.06 -22.56
C VAL A 88 25.22 22.71 -23.26
N PRO A 89 26.03 21.73 -22.82
CA PRO A 89 25.95 20.40 -23.38
C PRO A 89 24.50 19.91 -23.20
N ILE A 90 23.81 19.61 -24.30
CA ILE A 90 22.52 18.93 -24.26
C ILE A 90 22.78 17.54 -23.71
N ILE A 91 22.81 17.41 -22.39
CA ILE A 91 22.76 16.13 -21.71
C ILE A 91 21.35 15.62 -22.00
N LYS A 92 21.21 14.81 -23.06
CA LYS A 92 20.01 14.00 -23.28
C LYS A 92 19.93 13.00 -22.13
N HIS A 93 19.36 13.43 -21.01
CA HIS A 93 19.06 12.56 -19.88
C HIS A 93 18.12 11.47 -20.39
N ARG A 94 18.67 10.28 -20.63
CA ARG A 94 17.85 9.10 -20.88
C ARG A 94 17.00 8.87 -19.63
N PRO A 95 15.67 8.77 -19.75
CA PRO A 95 14.83 8.41 -18.62
C PRO A 95 15.33 7.11 -17.99
N ALA A 96 15.28 7.01 -16.67
CA ALA A 96 15.65 5.78 -15.98
C ALA A 96 14.73 4.63 -16.43
N PRO A 97 15.22 3.40 -16.63
CA PRO A 97 14.36 2.28 -16.98
C PRO A 97 13.20 2.10 -16.00
N GLY A 98 11.98 1.93 -16.51
CA GLY A 98 10.75 1.81 -15.74
C GLY A 98 10.12 3.14 -15.32
N SER A 99 10.75 4.28 -15.63
CA SER A 99 10.24 5.61 -15.26
C SER A 99 9.17 6.15 -16.18
N VAL A 100 9.09 5.64 -17.42
CA VAL A 100 8.14 6.12 -18.43
C VAL A 100 7.01 5.11 -18.60
N TYR A 101 5.80 5.62 -18.84
CA TYR A 101 4.68 4.79 -19.23
C TYR A 101 4.76 4.53 -20.74
N ARG A 102 5.04 3.27 -21.12
CA ARG A 102 5.05 2.80 -22.51
C ARG A 102 4.13 1.61 -22.76
N GLY A 103 3.09 1.47 -21.93
CA GLY A 103 2.11 0.40 -22.02
C GLY A 103 1.53 0.21 -23.43
N PRO A 104 1.03 1.26 -24.11
CA PRO A 104 0.47 1.15 -25.45
C PRO A 104 1.47 0.63 -26.50
N GLN A 105 2.73 1.07 -26.45
CA GLN A 105 3.76 0.60 -27.38
C GLN A 105 4.09 -0.88 -27.15
N VAL A 106 4.15 -1.31 -25.89
CA VAL A 106 4.35 -2.72 -25.54
C VAL A 106 3.14 -3.56 -25.96
N TYR A 107 1.91 -3.05 -25.78
CA TYR A 107 0.70 -3.72 -26.23
C TYR A 107 0.71 -3.97 -27.73
N SER A 108 0.88 -2.90 -28.53
CA SER A 108 0.93 -3.00 -29.99
C SER A 108 2.03 -3.95 -30.49
N LYS A 109 3.21 -3.93 -29.85
CA LYS A 109 4.32 -4.84 -30.15
C LYS A 109 3.96 -6.30 -29.92
N LEU A 110 3.29 -6.60 -28.81
CA LEU A 110 3.06 -7.98 -28.35
C LEU A 110 1.74 -8.58 -28.87
N GLN A 111 0.79 -7.76 -29.31
CA GLN A 111 -0.58 -8.17 -29.62
C GLN A 111 -0.66 -9.37 -30.58
N HIS A 112 0.06 -9.33 -31.70
CA HIS A 112 0.03 -10.40 -32.69
C HIS A 112 0.56 -11.73 -32.15
N GLU A 113 1.73 -11.73 -31.49
CA GLU A 113 2.29 -12.93 -30.87
C GLU A 113 1.42 -13.43 -29.71
N MET A 114 0.81 -12.52 -28.94
CA MET A 114 -0.08 -12.83 -27.83
C MET A 114 -1.39 -13.47 -28.27
N ASP A 115 -1.96 -13.05 -29.39
CA ASP A 115 -3.23 -13.57 -29.91
C ASP A 115 -3.06 -14.88 -30.67
N SER A 116 -1.88 -15.11 -31.26
CA SER A 116 -1.53 -16.38 -31.91
C SER A 116 -1.00 -17.44 -30.94
N ASP A 117 -0.76 -17.10 -29.68
CA ASP A 117 -0.20 -18.01 -28.69
C ASP A 117 -1.23 -19.01 -28.15
N ASN A 118 -1.13 -20.24 -28.64
CA ASN A 118 -1.87 -21.41 -28.16
C ASN A 118 -0.99 -22.41 -27.36
N SER A 119 0.22 -21.99 -26.95
CA SER A 119 1.23 -22.88 -26.35
C SER A 119 0.85 -23.42 -24.96
N SER A 120 -0.18 -22.86 -24.33
CA SER A 120 -0.65 -23.26 -23.01
C SER A 120 -2.17 -23.21 -22.98
N ALA A 121 -2.80 -24.24 -22.42
CA ALA A 121 -4.22 -24.18 -22.05
C ALA A 121 -4.48 -22.99 -21.11
N ASP A 122 -5.71 -22.47 -21.13
CA ASP A 122 -6.12 -21.35 -20.29
C ASP A 122 -5.67 -21.59 -18.84
N ALA A 123 -5.01 -20.60 -18.26
CA ALA A 123 -4.62 -20.57 -16.86
C ALA A 123 -5.75 -20.96 -15.92
N ILE A 124 -7.00 -20.55 -16.19
CA ILE A 124 -8.15 -20.87 -15.33
C ILE A 124 -8.38 -22.39 -15.21
N SER A 125 -8.12 -23.15 -16.29
CA SER A 125 -8.27 -24.60 -16.34
C SER A 125 -7.14 -25.37 -15.62
N THR A 126 -5.98 -24.72 -15.44
CA THR A 126 -4.75 -25.37 -14.93
C THR A 126 -4.33 -24.89 -13.54
N ILE A 127 -5.05 -23.91 -12.97
CA ILE A 127 -4.62 -23.16 -11.78
C ILE A 127 -4.40 -24.04 -10.53
N TRP A 128 -5.11 -25.17 -10.41
CA TRP A 128 -5.06 -26.09 -9.27
C TRP A 128 -4.25 -27.37 -9.49
N LYS A 129 -3.55 -27.53 -10.61
CA LYS A 129 -2.79 -28.78 -10.91
C LYS A 129 -1.70 -29.12 -9.89
N HIS A 130 -1.34 -28.19 -9.00
CA HIS A 130 -0.49 -28.44 -7.84
C HIS A 130 -1.21 -28.03 -6.56
N SER A 131 -2.01 -28.94 -6.00
CA SER A 131 -2.58 -28.76 -4.67
C SER A 131 -1.46 -28.67 -3.62
N TYR A 132 -1.65 -27.79 -2.64
CA TYR A 132 -0.68 -27.59 -1.57
C TYR A 132 -0.42 -28.89 -0.80
N LYS A 133 0.84 -29.34 -0.77
CA LYS A 133 1.25 -30.59 -0.12
C LYS A 133 1.37 -30.51 1.41
N GLY A 134 1.20 -29.32 2.01
CA GLY A 134 1.46 -29.09 3.44
C GLY A 134 0.27 -29.30 4.40
N GLY A 135 -0.80 -29.95 3.92
CA GLY A 135 -2.00 -30.27 4.69
C GLY A 135 -3.08 -29.18 4.61
N GLU A 136 -4.32 -29.58 4.84
CA GLU A 136 -5.48 -28.68 4.82
C GLU A 136 -5.67 -27.98 6.17
N TRP A 137 -6.00 -26.69 6.11
CA TRP A 137 -6.42 -25.91 7.27
C TRP A 137 -7.93 -25.92 7.38
N ARG A 138 -8.46 -25.99 8.61
CA ARG A 138 -9.87 -25.77 8.87
C ARG A 138 -10.07 -24.58 9.80
N PRO A 139 -11.12 -23.77 9.59
CA PRO A 139 -11.62 -22.85 10.59
C PRO A 139 -11.65 -23.47 11.99
N CYS A 140 -11.17 -22.73 12.99
CA CYS A 140 -11.25 -23.14 14.38
C CYS A 140 -11.38 -21.97 15.33
N ILE A 141 -12.60 -21.49 15.45
CA ILE A 141 -12.91 -20.45 16.41
C ILE A 141 -13.77 -21.11 17.47
N ASN A 142 -13.15 -21.42 18.60
CA ASN A 142 -13.89 -21.95 19.75
C ASN A 142 -14.74 -20.81 20.31
N LYS A 143 -16.06 -20.98 20.24
CA LYS A 143 -17.00 -20.12 20.96
C LYS A 143 -16.94 -20.47 22.45
N SER A 144 -17.05 -19.45 23.28
CA SER A 144 -17.18 -19.69 24.73
C SER A 144 -18.56 -20.27 25.00
N SER A 145 -18.67 -21.19 25.96
CA SER A 145 -19.93 -21.84 26.34
C SER A 145 -20.38 -21.48 27.76
N GLY A 146 -19.62 -20.65 28.46
CA GLY A 146 -19.94 -20.16 29.80
C GLY A 146 -20.62 -18.79 29.74
N GLY A 147 -21.51 -18.52 30.69
CA GLY A 147 -22.11 -17.20 30.84
C GLY A 147 -21.04 -16.13 31.11
N LEU A 148 -21.27 -14.93 30.58
CA LEU A 148 -20.36 -13.80 30.78
C LEU A 148 -20.50 -13.24 32.21
N PRO A 149 -19.39 -12.90 32.89
CA PRO A 149 -19.43 -12.26 34.21
C PRO A 149 -20.06 -10.85 34.14
N GLU A 150 -20.25 -10.17 35.28
CA GLU A 150 -20.77 -8.79 35.30
C GLU A 150 -19.86 -7.82 34.52
N SER A 151 -20.43 -6.77 33.92
CA SER A 151 -19.70 -5.88 33.00
C SER A 151 -18.89 -4.86 33.77
N ASN A 152 -17.65 -4.62 33.33
CA ASN A 152 -16.85 -3.51 33.86
C ASN A 152 -17.39 -2.13 33.44
N GLY A 153 -18.18 -2.06 32.36
CA GLY A 153 -18.81 -0.82 31.87
C GLY A 153 -19.26 -0.93 30.41
N TYR A 154 -19.54 0.21 29.78
CA TYR A 154 -19.98 0.34 28.39
C TYR A 154 -18.93 1.08 27.56
N ILE A 155 -18.57 0.52 26.40
CA ILE A 155 -17.64 1.14 25.46
C ILE A 155 -18.40 1.55 24.20
N TYR A 156 -18.42 2.85 23.93
CA TYR A 156 -18.93 3.43 22.69
C TYR A 156 -17.78 3.70 21.72
N ILE A 157 -17.86 3.16 20.50
CA ILE A 157 -16.78 3.24 19.51
C ILE A 157 -17.27 3.92 18.23
N GLU A 158 -16.46 4.86 17.74
CA GLU A 158 -16.66 5.47 16.42
C GLU A 158 -15.67 4.90 15.41
N ALA A 159 -16.19 4.03 14.55
CA ALA A 159 -15.46 3.44 13.45
C ALA A 159 -15.38 4.44 12.29
N ASN A 160 -14.15 4.71 11.85
CA ASN A 160 -13.86 5.70 10.81
C ASN A 160 -13.33 5.05 9.55
N GLY A 161 -13.60 5.71 8.42
CA GLY A 161 -13.11 5.29 7.11
C GLY A 161 -14.17 4.53 6.30
N GLY A 162 -13.74 3.91 5.19
CA GLY A 162 -14.64 3.13 4.33
C GLY A 162 -14.88 1.72 4.86
N LEU A 163 -15.73 0.94 4.18
CA LEU A 163 -16.17 -0.42 4.55
C LEU A 163 -15.10 -1.27 5.25
N ASN A 164 -13.95 -1.47 4.62
CA ASN A 164 -12.91 -2.36 5.15
C ASN A 164 -12.13 -1.75 6.33
N GLN A 165 -12.08 -0.41 6.46
CA GLN A 165 -11.52 0.25 7.65
C GLN A 165 -12.49 0.14 8.83
N GLN A 166 -13.78 0.30 8.57
CA GLN A 166 -14.84 0.07 9.56
C GLN A 166 -14.79 -1.39 10.03
N ARG A 167 -14.66 -2.36 9.13
CA ARG A 167 -14.50 -3.79 9.46
C ARG A 167 -13.35 -4.05 10.43
N THR A 168 -12.15 -3.49 10.19
CA THR A 168 -11.03 -3.57 11.16
C THR A 168 -11.39 -2.98 12.51
N SER A 169 -12.07 -1.84 12.50
CA SER A 169 -12.43 -1.09 13.70
C SER A 169 -13.40 -1.90 14.56
N ILE A 170 -14.42 -2.53 13.95
CA ILE A 170 -15.38 -3.39 14.61
C ILE A 170 -14.69 -4.64 15.19
N CYS A 171 -13.85 -5.32 14.42
CA CYS A 171 -13.14 -6.51 14.91
C CYS A 171 -12.22 -6.20 16.11
N ASN A 172 -11.55 -5.05 16.07
CA ASN A 172 -10.75 -4.58 17.19
C ASN A 172 -11.63 -4.15 18.39
N ALA A 173 -12.80 -3.58 18.14
CA ALA A 173 -13.76 -3.17 19.16
C ALA A 173 -14.24 -4.39 19.98
N VAL A 174 -14.66 -5.44 19.29
CA VAL A 174 -15.06 -6.72 19.91
C VAL A 174 -13.90 -7.28 20.74
N ALA A 175 -12.70 -7.32 20.18
CA ALA A 175 -11.53 -7.86 20.87
C ALA A 175 -11.16 -7.05 22.14
N VAL A 176 -11.23 -5.72 22.08
CA VAL A 176 -10.99 -4.86 23.25
C VAL A 176 -12.10 -5.02 24.29
N ALA A 177 -13.37 -5.03 23.88
CA ALA A 177 -14.49 -5.18 24.79
C ALA A 177 -14.44 -6.52 25.53
N GLY A 178 -14.19 -7.63 24.82
CA GLY A 178 -14.01 -8.94 25.45
C GLY A 178 -12.79 -9.01 26.36
N TYR A 179 -11.65 -8.42 25.95
CA TYR A 179 -10.45 -8.39 26.80
C TYR A 179 -10.65 -7.58 28.10
N LEU A 180 -11.44 -6.50 28.05
CA LEU A 180 -11.76 -5.66 29.20
C LEU A 180 -12.99 -6.14 29.97
N ASN A 181 -13.62 -7.25 29.58
CA ASN A 181 -14.91 -7.69 30.10
C ASN A 181 -15.94 -6.54 30.15
N ALA A 182 -16.05 -5.81 29.03
CA ALA A 182 -16.93 -4.66 28.88
C ALA A 182 -18.08 -4.98 27.93
N THR A 183 -19.18 -4.25 28.08
CA THR A 183 -20.30 -4.26 27.14
C THR A 183 -19.98 -3.33 25.97
N LEU A 184 -19.99 -3.88 24.77
CA LEU A 184 -19.79 -3.13 23.53
C LEU A 184 -21.12 -2.52 23.09
N VAL A 185 -21.17 -1.21 22.91
CA VAL A 185 -22.27 -0.59 22.17
C VAL A 185 -22.01 -0.78 20.69
N ILE A 186 -23.04 -1.11 19.90
CA ILE A 186 -22.91 -1.32 18.45
C ILE A 186 -22.08 -0.17 17.83
N PRO A 187 -20.98 -0.48 17.12
CA PRO A 187 -20.08 0.55 16.62
C PRO A 187 -20.78 1.56 15.71
N TYR A 188 -20.59 2.83 16.02
CA TYR A 188 -21.12 3.93 15.22
C TYR A 188 -20.20 4.22 14.03
N PHE A 189 -20.80 4.41 12.84
CA PHE A 189 -20.05 4.76 11.64
C PHE A 189 -19.98 6.28 11.49
N HIS A 190 -18.77 6.82 11.60
CA HIS A 190 -18.57 8.26 11.44
C HIS A 190 -18.69 8.66 9.97
N PHE A 191 -19.55 9.63 9.67
CA PHE A 191 -19.66 10.21 8.34
C PHE A 191 -18.33 10.87 7.94
N HIS A 192 -17.73 10.39 6.86
CA HIS A 192 -16.45 10.90 6.39
C HIS A 192 -16.62 11.60 5.04
N SER A 193 -16.08 12.81 4.93
CA SER A 193 -16.14 13.66 3.72
C SER A 193 -15.60 13.05 2.42
N ILE A 194 -14.77 12.00 2.50
CA ILE A 194 -14.18 11.31 1.36
C ILE A 194 -15.15 10.26 0.82
N TRP A 195 -15.71 9.42 1.70
CA TRP A 195 -16.61 8.32 1.33
C TRP A 195 -18.05 8.78 1.12
N ARG A 196 -18.43 9.88 1.80
CA ARG A 196 -19.77 10.52 1.77
C ARG A 196 -20.93 9.53 1.94
N ASP A 197 -20.69 8.46 2.69
CA ASP A 197 -21.64 7.38 2.92
C ASP A 197 -22.24 7.54 4.32
N PRO A 198 -23.57 7.80 4.43
CA PRO A 198 -24.25 7.95 5.71
C PRO A 198 -24.79 6.63 6.27
N SER A 199 -24.41 5.48 5.69
CA SER A 199 -24.86 4.16 6.17
C SER A 199 -24.50 3.94 7.64
N LYS A 200 -25.44 3.34 8.37
CA LYS A 200 -25.28 2.88 9.75
C LYS A 200 -24.77 1.44 9.78
N PHE A 201 -24.61 0.88 10.97
CA PHE A 201 -24.19 -0.52 11.16
C PHE A 201 -25.14 -1.50 10.46
N SER A 202 -26.44 -1.45 10.79
CA SER A 202 -27.49 -2.33 10.27
C SER A 202 -27.75 -2.20 8.77
N ASP A 203 -27.36 -1.07 8.17
CA ASP A 203 -27.44 -0.87 6.72
C ASP A 203 -26.44 -1.77 5.96
N ILE A 204 -25.30 -2.07 6.59
CA ILE A 204 -24.18 -2.80 5.96
C ILE A 204 -24.08 -4.22 6.50
N TYR A 205 -24.29 -4.42 7.80
CA TYR A 205 -24.12 -5.70 8.48
C TYR A 205 -25.44 -6.15 9.12
N ASP A 206 -25.61 -7.46 9.26
CA ASP A 206 -26.72 -8.05 10.00
C ASP A 206 -26.50 -7.83 11.50
N GLU A 207 -27.28 -6.91 12.07
CA GLU A 207 -27.15 -6.47 13.46
C GLU A 207 -27.54 -7.57 14.45
N ASP A 208 -28.69 -8.21 14.25
CA ASP A 208 -29.22 -9.24 15.14
C ASP A 208 -28.31 -10.48 15.14
N TYR A 209 -27.83 -10.86 13.95
CA TYR A 209 -26.86 -11.93 13.83
C TYR A 209 -25.52 -11.57 14.49
N PHE A 210 -25.06 -10.32 14.37
CA PHE A 210 -23.81 -9.89 15.02
C PHE A 210 -23.89 -9.97 16.54
N VAL A 211 -25.02 -9.55 17.13
CA VAL A 211 -25.26 -9.62 18.59
C VAL A 211 -25.33 -11.07 19.07
N SER A 212 -26.16 -11.90 18.43
CA SER A 212 -26.33 -13.31 18.81
C SER A 212 -25.06 -14.13 18.62
N ALA A 213 -24.30 -13.90 17.54
CA ALA A 213 -23.06 -14.62 17.29
C ALA A 213 -21.95 -14.34 18.32
N LEU A 214 -22.05 -13.24 19.08
CA LEU A 214 -21.08 -12.82 20.10
C LEU A 214 -21.56 -13.03 21.54
N GLU A 215 -22.80 -13.44 21.76
CA GLU A 215 -23.47 -13.41 23.07
C GLU A 215 -22.70 -14.07 24.21
N ASN A 216 -21.96 -15.15 23.93
CA ASN A 216 -21.18 -15.91 24.91
C ASN A 216 -19.73 -15.43 25.07
N ASP A 217 -19.27 -14.52 24.21
CA ASP A 217 -17.88 -14.04 24.15
C ASP A 217 -17.78 -12.55 24.50
N VAL A 218 -18.73 -11.72 24.07
CA VAL A 218 -18.79 -10.28 24.33
C VAL A 218 -20.26 -9.83 24.38
N ARG A 219 -20.66 -9.13 25.44
CA ARG A 219 -21.98 -8.48 25.48
C ARG A 219 -22.02 -7.33 24.49
N VAL A 220 -22.98 -7.36 23.59
CA VAL A 220 -23.24 -6.29 22.62
C VAL A 220 -24.64 -5.75 22.84
N VAL A 221 -24.78 -4.43 22.88
CA VAL A 221 -26.07 -3.73 23.05
C VAL A 221 -26.22 -2.62 22.03
N ASN A 222 -27.47 -2.29 21.68
CA ASN A 222 -27.79 -1.23 20.74
C ASN A 222 -27.60 0.19 21.32
N LYS A 223 -27.97 0.40 22.58
CA LYS A 223 -27.89 1.67 23.28
C LYS A 223 -27.31 1.50 24.69
N ILE A 224 -26.71 2.59 25.18
CA ILE A 224 -26.33 2.71 26.58
C ILE A 224 -27.63 2.84 27.41
N PRO A 225 -27.75 2.16 28.58
CA PRO A 225 -28.92 2.32 29.43
C PRO A 225 -29.20 3.78 29.82
N GLU A 226 -30.47 4.15 29.84
CA GLU A 226 -30.92 5.54 30.07
C GLU A 226 -30.43 6.08 31.42
N TYR A 227 -30.57 5.30 32.49
CA TYR A 227 -30.08 5.66 33.84
C TYR A 227 -28.57 5.95 33.91
N LEU A 228 -27.75 5.39 33.00
CA LEU A 228 -26.32 5.71 32.93
C LEU A 228 -26.06 7.00 32.15
N MET A 229 -26.87 7.26 31.12
CA MET A 229 -26.77 8.44 30.25
C MET A 229 -27.31 9.71 30.91
N GLU A 230 -28.21 9.59 31.90
CA GLU A 230 -28.66 10.72 32.73
C GLU A 230 -27.50 11.47 33.37
N ARG A 231 -26.46 10.76 33.83
CA ARG A 231 -25.24 11.37 34.41
C ARG A 231 -24.45 12.24 33.43
N PHE A 232 -24.76 12.13 32.13
CA PHE A 232 -24.10 12.86 31.05
C PHE A 232 -25.07 13.79 30.31
N ASP A 233 -26.22 14.10 30.88
CA ASP A 233 -27.29 14.90 30.25
C ASP A 233 -27.72 14.35 28.88
N TYR A 234 -27.70 13.03 28.73
CA TYR A 234 -27.97 12.34 27.46
C TYR A 234 -27.06 12.78 26.30
N ASN A 235 -25.90 13.36 26.60
CA ASN A 235 -24.97 13.91 25.61
C ASN A 235 -23.64 13.15 25.58
N LEU A 236 -23.37 12.44 24.48
CA LEU A 236 -22.11 11.71 24.24
C LEU A 236 -20.87 12.60 24.19
N SER A 237 -21.01 13.93 24.13
CA SER A 237 -19.89 14.87 24.23
C SER A 237 -19.39 15.05 25.66
N ASN A 238 -20.25 14.78 26.65
CA ASN A 238 -19.90 14.83 28.07
C ASN A 238 -19.23 13.54 28.56
N VAL A 239 -19.36 12.44 27.80
CA VAL A 239 -18.70 11.17 28.08
C VAL A 239 -17.19 11.28 27.82
N TYR A 240 -16.38 10.73 28.73
CA TYR A 240 -14.92 10.73 28.59
C TYR A 240 -14.47 10.09 27.27
N ASN A 241 -13.79 10.86 26.43
CA ASN A 241 -13.32 10.40 25.12
C ASN A 241 -11.83 10.05 25.10
N PHE A 242 -11.53 8.78 24.85
CA PHE A 242 -10.18 8.29 24.60
C PHE A 242 -9.70 8.56 23.17
N ARG A 243 -8.55 9.24 23.06
CA ARG A 243 -7.78 9.38 21.82
C ARG A 243 -6.60 8.43 21.80
N ILE A 244 -6.87 7.18 21.43
CA ILE A 244 -5.87 6.11 21.43
C ILE A 244 -4.88 6.29 20.26
N LYS A 245 -3.59 6.05 20.52
CA LYS A 245 -2.55 6.04 19.48
C LYS A 245 -2.76 4.89 18.49
N ALA A 246 -2.32 5.06 17.26
CA ALA A 246 -2.42 3.99 16.27
C ALA A 246 -1.53 2.82 16.71
N TRP A 247 -2.03 1.59 16.52
CA TRP A 247 -1.32 0.37 16.89
C TRP A 247 -0.93 0.28 18.38
N SER A 248 -1.78 0.80 19.29
CA SER A 248 -1.52 0.65 20.72
C SER A 248 -1.53 -0.85 21.11
N PRO A 249 -0.61 -1.27 22.00
CA PRO A 249 -0.58 -2.65 22.49
C PRO A 249 -1.82 -2.94 23.34
N ILE A 250 -2.23 -4.20 23.43
CA ILE A 250 -3.38 -4.59 24.26
C ILE A 250 -3.22 -4.16 25.73
N GLN A 251 -1.98 -4.16 26.23
CA GLN A 251 -1.67 -3.77 27.61
C GLN A 251 -2.05 -2.32 27.91
N TYR A 252 -1.97 -1.41 26.94
CA TYR A 252 -2.44 -0.03 27.09
C TYR A 252 -3.93 0.04 27.46
N TYR A 253 -4.75 -0.85 26.92
CA TYR A 253 -6.17 -0.91 27.27
C TYR A 253 -6.38 -1.35 28.71
N ARG A 254 -5.59 -2.31 29.20
CA ARG A 254 -5.63 -2.72 30.61
C ARG A 254 -5.17 -1.60 31.55
N ASP A 255 -4.06 -0.94 31.21
CA ASP A 255 -3.41 -0.01 32.15
C ASP A 255 -4.01 1.40 32.12
N SER A 256 -4.58 1.82 30.99
CA SER A 256 -5.08 3.19 30.81
C SER A 256 -6.59 3.27 30.58
N VAL A 257 -7.17 2.31 29.85
CA VAL A 257 -8.60 2.36 29.49
C VAL A 257 -9.47 1.74 30.59
N LEU A 258 -9.08 0.58 31.12
CA LEU A 258 -9.85 -0.12 32.15
C LEU A 258 -10.07 0.70 33.43
N PRO A 259 -9.07 1.41 34.02
CA PRO A 259 -9.31 2.18 35.24
C PRO A 259 -10.38 3.25 35.05
N ARG A 260 -10.34 3.97 33.92
CA ARG A 260 -11.37 4.97 33.58
C ARG A 260 -12.71 4.35 33.25
N LEU A 261 -12.73 3.18 32.62
CA LEU A 261 -13.98 2.44 32.37
C LEU A 261 -14.68 2.08 33.68
N LEU A 262 -13.92 1.65 34.70
CA LEU A 262 -14.47 1.28 35.99
C LEU A 262 -15.02 2.49 36.76
N GLU A 263 -14.34 3.63 36.66
CA GLU A 263 -14.71 4.92 37.27
C GLU A 263 -15.96 5.53 36.59
N GLU A 264 -15.90 5.75 35.28
CA GLU A 264 -16.95 6.45 34.53
C GLU A 264 -18.13 5.55 34.17
N LYS A 265 -17.95 4.22 34.16
CA LYS A 265 -18.88 3.19 33.65
C LYS A 265 -19.25 3.29 32.17
N VAL A 266 -19.09 4.45 31.54
CA VAL A 266 -19.33 4.69 30.13
C VAL A 266 -18.13 5.45 29.58
N ILE A 267 -17.50 4.92 28.54
CA ILE A 267 -16.40 5.62 27.85
C ILE A 267 -16.67 5.66 26.35
N ARG A 268 -16.13 6.69 25.71
CA ARG A 268 -16.13 6.86 24.27
C ARG A 268 -14.72 6.71 23.74
N ILE A 269 -14.56 6.05 22.59
CA ILE A 269 -13.27 5.97 21.90
C ILE A 269 -13.46 6.45 20.46
N SER A 270 -13.06 7.70 20.22
CA SER A 270 -13.12 8.32 18.89
C SER A 270 -11.89 9.19 18.62
N PRO A 271 -11.20 9.02 17.48
CA PRO A 271 -11.49 8.08 16.38
C PRO A 271 -10.87 6.67 16.55
N PHE A 272 -11.58 5.59 16.16
CA PHE A 272 -11.13 4.21 16.36
C PHE A 272 -10.65 3.45 15.10
N ALA A 273 -9.75 4.02 14.31
CA ALA A 273 -9.15 3.32 13.17
C ALA A 273 -7.77 2.71 13.50
N ASN A 274 -7.61 1.39 13.33
CA ASN A 274 -6.33 0.66 13.57
C ASN A 274 -5.69 0.98 14.94
N ARG A 275 -6.49 1.02 16.00
CA ARG A 275 -6.04 1.41 17.36
C ARG A 275 -5.51 0.26 18.22
N LEU A 276 -5.60 -0.97 17.73
CA LEU A 276 -5.06 -2.16 18.40
C LEU A 276 -3.98 -2.82 17.53
N SER A 277 -2.81 -3.10 18.11
CA SER A 277 -1.66 -3.74 17.45
C SER A 277 -1.93 -5.19 16.99
N PHE A 278 -1.12 -5.71 16.07
CA PHE A 278 -1.28 -7.08 15.53
C PHE A 278 -0.59 -8.18 16.34
N ASP A 279 0.22 -7.82 17.34
CA ASP A 279 0.95 -8.71 18.25
C ASP A 279 0.16 -9.05 19.53
N ALA A 280 -1.16 -8.85 19.51
CA ALA A 280 -2.02 -9.16 20.65
C ALA A 280 -2.00 -10.68 20.98
N PRO A 281 -2.20 -11.06 22.25
CA PRO A 281 -2.22 -12.46 22.71
C PRO A 281 -3.30 -13.32 22.03
N PRO A 282 -3.15 -14.65 22.02
CA PRO A 282 -4.07 -15.57 21.34
C PRO A 282 -5.56 -15.37 21.70
N ALA A 283 -5.89 -15.09 22.98
CA ALA A 283 -7.27 -14.85 23.40
C ALA A 283 -7.90 -13.61 22.70
N VAL A 284 -7.11 -12.57 22.47
CA VAL A 284 -7.55 -11.34 21.78
C VAL A 284 -7.65 -11.59 20.28
N GLN A 285 -6.71 -12.35 19.71
CA GLN A 285 -6.77 -12.73 18.30
C GLN A 285 -7.97 -13.62 18.02
N ARG A 286 -8.32 -14.55 18.92
CA ARG A 286 -9.54 -15.37 18.83
C ARG A 286 -10.79 -14.50 18.65
N LEU A 287 -10.94 -13.44 19.45
CA LEU A 287 -12.07 -12.51 19.35
C LEU A 287 -12.08 -11.73 18.03
N ARG A 288 -10.90 -11.35 17.51
CA ARG A 288 -10.81 -10.75 16.16
C ARG A 288 -11.23 -11.74 15.08
N CYS A 289 -10.83 -13.00 15.18
CA CYS A 289 -11.24 -14.05 14.25
C CYS A 289 -12.76 -14.24 14.30
N LEU A 290 -13.32 -14.38 15.50
CA LEU A 290 -14.75 -14.56 15.75
C LEU A 290 -15.54 -13.41 15.12
N ALA A 291 -15.19 -12.17 15.45
CA ALA A 291 -15.84 -11.00 14.90
C ALA A 291 -15.73 -10.94 13.37
N ASN A 292 -14.53 -11.18 12.82
CA ASN A 292 -14.28 -10.97 11.40
C ASN A 292 -14.90 -12.04 10.48
N TYR A 293 -14.84 -13.31 10.88
CA TYR A 293 -15.20 -14.43 10.01
C TYR A 293 -16.55 -15.05 10.36
N GLU A 294 -16.99 -14.98 11.62
CA GLU A 294 -18.22 -15.63 12.08
C GLU A 294 -19.34 -14.66 12.37
N SER A 295 -19.06 -13.52 13.02
CA SER A 295 -20.10 -12.59 13.51
C SER A 295 -20.45 -11.48 12.51
N LEU A 296 -19.48 -10.97 11.74
CA LEU A 296 -19.73 -9.92 10.74
C LEU A 296 -20.22 -10.49 9.42
N ARG A 297 -21.54 -10.53 9.25
CA ARG A 297 -22.21 -10.84 7.97
C ARG A 297 -22.82 -9.59 7.38
N PHE A 298 -22.82 -9.48 6.05
CA PHE A 298 -23.50 -8.37 5.39
C PHE A 298 -25.01 -8.44 5.62
N SER A 299 -25.67 -7.29 5.60
CA SER A 299 -27.12 -7.18 5.69
C SER A 299 -27.80 -7.94 4.55
N ASN A 300 -29.01 -8.44 4.78
CA ASN A 300 -29.72 -9.29 3.82
C ASN A 300 -29.82 -8.68 2.40
N PRO A 301 -30.11 -7.37 2.21
CA PRO A 301 -30.15 -6.77 0.87
C PRO A 301 -28.81 -6.85 0.12
N ILE A 302 -27.69 -6.63 0.82
CA ILE A 302 -26.35 -6.69 0.24
C ILE A 302 -25.97 -8.14 -0.07
N LEU A 303 -26.25 -9.05 0.87
CA LEU A 303 -25.94 -10.47 0.73
C LEU A 303 -26.69 -11.07 -0.46
N THR A 304 -28.02 -10.86 -0.54
CA THR A 304 -28.87 -11.40 -1.60
C THR A 304 -28.42 -10.94 -2.98
N LEU A 305 -28.15 -9.64 -3.16
CA LEU A 305 -27.65 -9.14 -4.44
C LEU A 305 -26.25 -9.68 -4.75
N GLY A 306 -25.35 -9.73 -3.76
CA GLY A 306 -24.01 -10.29 -3.92
C GLY A 306 -24.04 -11.75 -4.38
N GLU A 307 -24.87 -12.59 -3.76
CA GLU A 307 -25.06 -14.00 -4.14
C GLU A 307 -25.69 -14.16 -5.53
N THR A 308 -26.67 -13.30 -5.86
CA THR A 308 -27.27 -13.24 -7.20
C THR A 308 -26.21 -12.95 -8.27
N LEU A 309 -25.33 -11.98 -8.01
CA LEU A 309 -24.24 -11.66 -8.94
C LEU A 309 -23.20 -12.78 -9.05
N VAL A 310 -22.92 -13.50 -7.96
CA VAL A 310 -22.09 -14.71 -8.00
C VAL A 310 -22.73 -15.79 -8.87
N ALA A 311 -24.04 -16.02 -8.72
CA ALA A 311 -24.77 -17.00 -9.53
C ALA A 311 -24.71 -16.66 -11.02
N ARG A 312 -24.97 -15.40 -11.38
CA ARG A 312 -24.86 -14.90 -12.77
C ARG A 312 -23.44 -15.05 -13.30
N MET A 313 -22.41 -14.71 -12.52
CA MET A 313 -21.01 -14.93 -12.94
C MET A 313 -20.68 -16.40 -13.19
N LYS A 314 -21.21 -17.32 -12.36
CA LYS A 314 -21.04 -18.76 -12.55
C LYS A 314 -21.74 -19.25 -13.82
N GLU A 315 -22.93 -18.73 -14.11
CA GLU A 315 -23.66 -19.02 -15.34
C GLU A 315 -22.91 -18.53 -16.58
N HIS A 316 -22.44 -17.28 -16.59
CA HIS A 316 -21.61 -16.71 -17.66
C HIS A 316 -20.24 -17.40 -17.81
N SER A 317 -19.83 -18.21 -16.85
CA SER A 317 -18.59 -19.00 -16.88
C SER A 317 -18.84 -20.51 -16.92
N ALA A 318 -20.03 -20.96 -17.36
CA ALA A 318 -20.39 -22.37 -17.46
C ALA A 318 -19.38 -23.20 -18.25
N ASN A 319 -18.85 -22.66 -19.35
CA ASN A 319 -17.80 -23.31 -20.16
C ASN A 319 -16.51 -23.61 -19.39
N ASN A 320 -16.26 -22.88 -18.30
CA ASN A 320 -15.13 -23.05 -17.39
C ASN A 320 -15.56 -23.65 -16.03
N SER A 321 -16.65 -24.44 -16.01
CA SER A 321 -17.20 -25.04 -14.79
C SER A 321 -17.61 -24.02 -13.72
N GLY A 322 -18.09 -22.85 -14.14
CA GLY A 322 -18.47 -21.75 -13.25
C GLY A 322 -17.28 -21.01 -12.61
N LYS A 323 -16.06 -21.22 -13.13
CA LYS A 323 -14.85 -20.57 -12.61
C LYS A 323 -14.58 -19.27 -13.34
N TYR A 324 -14.37 -18.22 -12.57
CA TYR A 324 -14.04 -16.89 -13.07
C TYR A 324 -12.91 -16.26 -12.27
N VAL A 325 -12.24 -15.29 -12.87
CA VAL A 325 -11.23 -14.45 -12.23
C VAL A 325 -11.91 -13.18 -11.74
N SER A 326 -11.60 -12.72 -10.53
CA SER A 326 -11.98 -11.37 -10.09
C SER A 326 -10.77 -10.46 -10.03
N VAL A 327 -10.92 -9.24 -10.54
CA VAL A 327 -9.86 -8.22 -10.58
C VAL A 327 -10.33 -7.01 -9.79
N HIS A 328 -9.64 -6.68 -8.71
CA HIS A 328 -9.82 -5.43 -8.01
C HIS A 328 -8.89 -4.36 -8.59
N LEU A 329 -9.48 -3.40 -9.31
CA LEU A 329 -8.78 -2.35 -10.04
C LEU A 329 -8.96 -0.98 -9.37
N ARG A 330 -7.84 -0.38 -8.98
CA ARG A 330 -7.80 0.97 -8.37
C ARG A 330 -7.22 2.00 -9.33
N PHE A 331 -7.97 2.32 -10.38
CA PHE A 331 -7.64 3.33 -11.41
C PHE A 331 -8.69 4.46 -11.44
N GLU A 332 -9.21 4.84 -10.29
CA GLU A 332 -10.16 5.95 -10.13
C GLU A 332 -9.44 7.31 -10.04
N GLU A 333 -10.16 8.41 -10.32
CA GLU A 333 -9.61 9.78 -10.37
C GLU A 333 -8.78 10.13 -9.11
N ASP A 334 -9.28 9.78 -7.92
CA ASP A 334 -8.61 10.06 -6.65
C ASP A 334 -7.24 9.36 -6.58
N MET A 335 -7.18 8.09 -6.98
CA MET A 335 -5.97 7.28 -6.90
C MET A 335 -4.96 7.71 -7.96
N VAL A 336 -5.41 7.99 -9.19
CA VAL A 336 -4.56 8.52 -10.27
C VAL A 336 -3.97 9.86 -9.85
N ALA A 337 -4.80 10.79 -9.37
CA ALA A 337 -4.38 12.13 -8.93
C ALA A 337 -3.39 12.08 -7.76
N PHE A 338 -3.70 11.26 -6.73
CA PHE A 338 -2.88 11.10 -5.53
C PHE A 338 -1.52 10.48 -5.81
N SER A 339 -1.45 9.55 -6.76
CA SER A 339 -0.20 8.86 -7.11
C SER A 339 0.84 9.80 -7.72
N CYS A 340 0.41 10.92 -8.32
CA CYS A 340 1.26 11.83 -9.08
C CYS A 340 2.04 11.14 -10.22
N CYS A 341 1.54 10.01 -10.71
CA CYS A 341 2.07 9.36 -11.90
C CYS A 341 1.62 10.09 -13.16
N VAL A 342 2.35 9.86 -14.25
CA VAL A 342 2.06 10.43 -15.57
C VAL A 342 1.85 9.25 -16.51
N TYR A 343 0.71 9.24 -17.21
CA TYR A 343 0.37 8.24 -18.22
C TYR A 343 0.42 8.91 -19.61
N ASP A 344 -0.29 8.37 -20.59
CA ASP A 344 -0.31 8.85 -21.97
C ASP A 344 -1.43 9.86 -22.25
N GLY A 345 -2.07 10.41 -21.19
CA GLY A 345 -3.15 11.38 -21.30
C GLY A 345 -2.75 12.81 -21.73
N GLY A 346 -1.46 13.10 -21.86
CA GLY A 346 -0.95 14.40 -22.33
C GLY A 346 -1.16 15.55 -21.34
N GLU A 347 -1.20 16.78 -21.85
CA GLU A 347 -1.38 17.98 -21.01
C GLU A 347 -2.77 18.04 -20.35
N GLN A 348 -3.81 17.53 -21.02
CA GLN A 348 -5.16 17.46 -20.44
C GLN A 348 -5.18 16.64 -19.15
N GLU A 349 -4.63 15.41 -19.16
CA GLU A 349 -4.55 14.59 -17.95
C GLU A 349 -3.78 15.30 -16.83
N LYS A 350 -2.70 15.99 -17.18
CA LYS A 350 -1.89 16.71 -16.19
C LYS A 350 -2.67 17.85 -15.54
N GLU A 351 -3.50 18.57 -16.28
CA GLU A 351 -4.40 19.60 -15.78
C GLU A 351 -5.52 19.02 -14.92
N ASP A 352 -6.21 17.98 -15.41
CA ASP A 352 -7.24 17.26 -14.66
C ASP A 352 -6.71 16.79 -13.31
N MET A 353 -5.53 16.16 -13.32
CA MET A 353 -4.90 15.65 -12.11
C MET A 353 -4.44 16.77 -11.17
N LYS A 354 -4.06 17.95 -11.67
CA LYS A 354 -3.78 19.13 -10.82
C LYS A 354 -5.08 19.61 -10.16
N ALA A 355 -6.16 19.75 -10.90
CA ALA A 355 -7.46 20.17 -10.38
C ALA A 355 -8.01 19.17 -9.35
N ALA A 356 -7.95 17.87 -9.64
CA ALA A 356 -8.34 16.81 -8.70
C ALA A 356 -7.51 16.84 -7.41
N ARG A 357 -6.19 17.06 -7.52
CA ARG A 357 -5.32 17.20 -6.34
C ARG A 357 -5.68 18.40 -5.48
N GLU A 358 -6.01 19.52 -6.10
CA GLU A 358 -6.39 20.74 -5.38
C GLU A 358 -7.74 20.55 -4.68
N ARG A 359 -8.76 20.04 -5.38
CA ARG A 359 -10.06 19.67 -4.79
C ARG A 359 -9.92 18.73 -3.59
N GLY A 360 -9.13 17.66 -3.74
CA GLY A 360 -9.10 16.57 -2.78
C GLY A 360 -8.20 16.81 -1.55
N TRP A 361 -7.08 17.51 -1.73
CA TRP A 361 -6.06 17.63 -0.68
C TRP A 361 -5.54 19.05 -0.43
N LYS A 362 -6.14 20.09 -1.04
CA LYS A 362 -5.93 21.53 -0.76
C LYS A 362 -4.47 21.91 -0.54
N GLY A 363 -3.74 22.18 -1.61
CA GLY A 363 -2.34 22.60 -1.56
C GLY A 363 -1.33 21.58 -1.03
N LYS A 364 -1.74 20.36 -0.60
CA LYS A 364 -0.82 19.31 -0.09
C LYS A 364 0.33 18.99 -1.04
N PHE A 365 0.05 19.00 -2.34
CA PHE A 365 1.00 18.64 -3.39
C PHE A 365 1.78 19.83 -3.95
N THR A 366 1.36 21.05 -3.66
CA THR A 366 1.94 22.30 -4.16
C THR A 366 2.70 23.08 -3.07
N LYS A 367 2.91 22.49 -1.89
CA LYS A 367 3.68 23.10 -0.80
C LYS A 367 5.11 23.47 -1.26
N PRO A 368 5.64 24.64 -0.87
CA PRO A 368 7.02 25.02 -1.15
C PRO A 368 8.01 23.93 -0.72
N GLY A 369 9.01 23.65 -1.57
CA GLY A 369 10.03 22.62 -1.33
C GLY A 369 9.60 21.18 -1.61
N ARG A 370 8.33 20.93 -1.96
CA ARG A 370 7.87 19.58 -2.34
C ARG A 370 8.14 19.30 -3.82
N VAL A 371 9.09 18.41 -4.09
CA VAL A 371 9.41 17.97 -5.45
C VAL A 371 8.73 16.64 -5.76
N ILE A 372 7.87 16.62 -6.78
CA ILE A 372 7.23 15.41 -7.30
C ILE A 372 8.08 14.84 -8.42
N ARG A 373 8.44 13.56 -8.32
CA ARG A 373 9.23 12.83 -9.32
C ARG A 373 8.43 11.63 -9.85
N PRO A 374 7.56 11.80 -10.87
CA PRO A 374 6.65 10.76 -11.34
C PRO A 374 7.38 9.47 -11.73
N GLY A 375 8.51 9.59 -12.44
CA GLY A 375 9.32 8.44 -12.85
C GLY A 375 9.82 7.59 -11.68
N ALA A 376 10.28 8.23 -10.59
CA ALA A 376 10.70 7.51 -9.40
C ALA A 376 9.51 6.86 -8.67
N ILE A 377 8.33 7.47 -8.71
CA ILE A 377 7.11 6.90 -8.13
C ILE A 377 6.72 5.61 -8.89
N ARG A 378 6.80 5.62 -10.23
CA ARG A 378 6.54 4.47 -11.09
C ARG A 378 7.51 3.32 -10.84
N ILE A 379 8.82 3.57 -10.87
CA ILE A 379 9.86 2.56 -10.60
C ILE A 379 9.66 1.93 -9.21
N ASN A 380 9.24 2.71 -8.22
CA ASN A 380 8.97 2.20 -6.88
C ASN A 380 7.68 1.37 -6.76
N GLY A 381 6.93 1.19 -7.86
CA GLY A 381 5.69 0.43 -7.92
C GLY A 381 4.53 1.13 -7.23
N LYS A 382 4.57 2.46 -7.11
CA LYS A 382 3.52 3.24 -6.42
C LYS A 382 2.39 3.70 -7.33
N CYS A 383 2.58 3.65 -8.65
CA CYS A 383 1.52 3.98 -9.61
C CYS A 383 0.40 2.91 -9.59
N PRO A 384 -0.86 3.33 -9.75
CA PRO A 384 -1.94 2.53 -10.33
C PRO A 384 -1.49 1.82 -11.62
N LEU A 385 -1.95 0.57 -11.80
CA LEU A 385 -1.84 -0.08 -13.10
C LEU A 385 -3.02 0.38 -13.97
N THR A 386 -2.76 0.74 -15.22
CA THR A 386 -3.84 1.04 -16.17
C THR A 386 -4.60 -0.24 -16.54
N PRO A 387 -5.87 -0.18 -16.99
CA PRO A 387 -6.56 -1.38 -17.43
C PRO A 387 -5.82 -2.12 -18.57
N LEU A 388 -5.13 -1.39 -19.45
CA LEU A 388 -4.23 -1.97 -20.46
C LEU A 388 -3.10 -2.79 -19.82
N GLU A 389 -2.37 -2.23 -18.84
CA GLU A 389 -1.28 -2.94 -18.15
C GLU A 389 -1.80 -4.19 -17.43
N VAL A 390 -3.01 -4.12 -16.87
CA VAL A 390 -3.66 -5.27 -16.23
C VAL A 390 -4.00 -6.35 -17.25
N GLY A 391 -4.56 -5.97 -18.39
CA GLY A 391 -4.87 -6.93 -19.46
C GLY A 391 -3.62 -7.63 -19.98
N LEU A 392 -2.57 -6.86 -20.30
CA LEU A 392 -1.28 -7.40 -20.73
C LEU A 392 -0.68 -8.36 -19.71
N MET A 393 -0.72 -7.98 -18.42
CA MET A 393 -0.26 -8.83 -17.34
C MET A 393 -1.02 -10.16 -17.30
N LEU A 394 -2.36 -10.14 -17.36
CA LEU A 394 -3.19 -11.34 -17.32
C LEU A 394 -2.97 -12.25 -18.53
N ARG A 395 -2.90 -11.67 -19.73
CA ARG A 395 -2.54 -12.39 -20.96
C ARG A 395 -1.20 -13.09 -20.84
N GLY A 396 -0.17 -12.38 -20.38
CA GLY A 396 1.15 -12.96 -20.15
C GLY A 396 1.17 -14.00 -19.03
N MET A 397 0.25 -13.91 -18.06
CA MET A 397 0.04 -14.93 -17.03
C MET A 397 -0.71 -16.16 -17.53
N GLY A 398 -1.15 -16.17 -18.80
CA GLY A 398 -1.77 -17.31 -19.48
C GLY A 398 -3.30 -17.35 -19.41
N PHE A 399 -3.96 -16.27 -18.97
CA PHE A 399 -5.40 -16.13 -19.14
C PHE A 399 -5.70 -15.67 -20.57
N ASP A 400 -6.77 -16.16 -21.17
CA ASP A 400 -7.08 -15.91 -22.58
C ASP A 400 -8.46 -15.24 -22.77
N LYS A 401 -8.90 -15.11 -24.04
CA LYS A 401 -10.16 -14.42 -24.38
C LYS A 401 -11.40 -15.18 -23.87
N SER A 402 -11.26 -16.46 -23.54
CA SER A 402 -12.32 -17.32 -22.99
C SER A 402 -12.41 -17.26 -21.46
N THR A 403 -11.48 -16.59 -20.79
CA THR A 403 -11.53 -16.38 -19.34
C THR A 403 -12.61 -15.36 -18.97
N SER A 404 -13.62 -15.77 -18.22
CA SER A 404 -14.61 -14.86 -17.62
C SER A 404 -13.97 -14.05 -16.49
N ILE A 405 -14.10 -12.72 -16.54
CA ILE A 405 -13.51 -11.79 -15.55
C ILE A 405 -14.62 -10.97 -14.89
N TYR A 406 -14.62 -10.91 -13.56
CA TYR A 406 -15.36 -9.90 -12.81
C TYR A 406 -14.45 -8.75 -12.44
N LEU A 407 -14.77 -7.51 -12.83
CA LEU A 407 -14.00 -6.32 -12.51
C LEU A 407 -14.66 -5.54 -11.36
N ALA A 408 -14.00 -5.55 -10.20
CA ALA A 408 -14.36 -4.73 -9.04
C ALA A 408 -13.57 -3.41 -9.06
N SER A 409 -14.26 -2.30 -9.33
CA SER A 409 -13.68 -0.96 -9.26
C SER A 409 -14.73 0.10 -8.91
N GLY A 410 -14.26 1.25 -8.43
CA GLY A 410 -15.05 2.48 -8.50
C GLY A 410 -15.12 3.02 -9.94
N LYS A 411 -15.51 4.29 -10.09
CA LYS A 411 -15.51 4.97 -11.39
C LYS A 411 -14.09 5.12 -11.92
N ILE A 412 -13.77 4.38 -12.96
CA ILE A 412 -12.46 4.39 -13.62
C ILE A 412 -12.24 5.77 -14.28
N TYR A 413 -11.05 6.35 -14.10
CA TYR A 413 -10.68 7.61 -14.74
C TYR A 413 -10.63 7.42 -16.26
N ASN A 414 -11.32 8.29 -17.00
CA ASN A 414 -11.42 8.26 -18.46
C ASN A 414 -11.69 6.83 -18.99
N SER A 415 -12.78 6.23 -18.48
CA SER A 415 -13.11 4.82 -18.69
C SER A 415 -13.21 4.45 -20.16
N GLU A 416 -13.80 5.31 -21.01
CA GLU A 416 -13.95 5.07 -22.45
C GLU A 416 -12.59 4.80 -23.12
N ARG A 417 -11.58 5.61 -22.80
CA ARG A 417 -10.22 5.43 -23.33
C ARG A 417 -9.51 4.23 -22.71
N TYR A 418 -9.50 4.15 -21.38
CA TYR A 418 -8.61 3.23 -20.68
C TYR A 418 -9.12 1.79 -20.64
N MET A 419 -10.44 1.57 -20.71
CA MET A 419 -11.03 0.22 -20.67
C MET A 419 -10.98 -0.52 -22.01
N ALA A 420 -10.94 0.18 -23.15
CA ALA A 420 -11.04 -0.44 -24.46
C ALA A 420 -10.01 -1.58 -24.69
N PRO A 421 -8.70 -1.41 -24.37
CA PRO A 421 -7.73 -2.51 -24.53
C PRO A 421 -7.99 -3.71 -23.61
N LEU A 422 -8.51 -3.47 -22.41
CA LEU A 422 -8.82 -4.56 -21.47
C LEU A 422 -10.00 -5.39 -21.96
N LEU A 423 -11.04 -4.74 -22.47
CA LEU A 423 -12.21 -5.40 -23.07
C LEU A 423 -11.85 -6.17 -24.34
N GLU A 424 -10.92 -5.64 -25.16
CA GLU A 424 -10.40 -6.35 -26.33
C GLU A 424 -9.67 -7.65 -25.95
N MET A 425 -8.85 -7.61 -24.89
CA MET A 425 -8.13 -8.79 -24.40
C MET A 425 -9.03 -9.79 -23.66
N PHE A 426 -10.13 -9.33 -23.06
CA PHE A 426 -11.06 -10.12 -22.25
C PHE A 426 -12.51 -9.72 -22.54
N PRO A 427 -13.11 -10.21 -23.64
CA PRO A 427 -14.45 -9.83 -24.06
C PRO A 427 -15.57 -10.33 -23.13
N LEU A 428 -15.29 -11.34 -22.29
CA LEU A 428 -16.21 -11.87 -21.28
C LEU A 428 -16.13 -11.14 -19.93
N LEU A 429 -15.49 -9.97 -19.90
CA LEU A 429 -15.39 -9.15 -18.70
C LEU A 429 -16.76 -8.58 -18.33
N GLN A 430 -17.10 -8.71 -17.05
CA GLN A 430 -18.33 -8.23 -16.45
C GLN A 430 -18.03 -7.29 -15.29
N THR A 431 -18.86 -6.27 -15.11
CA THR A 431 -18.90 -5.43 -13.90
C THR A 431 -20.22 -5.64 -13.16
N LYS A 432 -20.33 -5.14 -11.92
CA LYS A 432 -21.61 -5.15 -11.20
C LYS A 432 -22.74 -4.47 -11.98
N GLU A 433 -22.42 -3.38 -12.69
CA GLU A 433 -23.39 -2.65 -13.52
C GLU A 433 -23.81 -3.42 -14.79
N MET A 434 -22.98 -4.35 -15.26
CA MET A 434 -23.32 -5.22 -16.40
C MET A 434 -24.16 -6.43 -15.95
N LEU A 435 -23.93 -6.92 -14.73
CA LEU A 435 -24.61 -8.12 -14.21
C LEU A 435 -25.94 -7.82 -13.50
N ALA A 436 -26.11 -6.63 -12.94
CA ALA A 436 -27.35 -6.22 -12.28
C ALA A 436 -28.13 -5.21 -13.11
N SER A 437 -29.45 -5.31 -13.03
CA SER A 437 -30.34 -4.30 -13.59
C SER A 437 -30.19 -2.96 -12.85
N ALA A 438 -30.61 -1.88 -13.51
CA ALA A 438 -30.59 -0.55 -12.91
C ALA A 438 -31.44 -0.45 -11.63
N GLU A 439 -32.51 -1.24 -11.55
CA GLU A 439 -33.46 -1.34 -10.43
C GLU A 439 -32.84 -2.09 -9.25
N GLU A 440 -32.23 -3.25 -9.49
CA GLU A 440 -31.53 -4.02 -8.45
C GLU A 440 -30.41 -3.21 -7.78
N LEU A 441 -29.71 -2.37 -8.55
CA LEU A 441 -28.64 -1.52 -8.02
C LEU A 441 -29.12 -0.21 -7.40
N ALA A 442 -30.34 0.26 -7.72
CA ALA A 442 -30.82 1.57 -7.28
C ALA A 442 -30.71 1.81 -5.76
N PRO A 443 -31.00 0.84 -4.87
CA PRO A 443 -30.87 1.02 -3.43
C PRO A 443 -29.44 1.26 -2.94
N PHE A 444 -28.43 0.89 -3.74
CA PHE A 444 -27.02 0.88 -3.33
C PHE A 444 -26.18 1.98 -3.99
N LYS A 445 -26.59 2.51 -5.15
CA LYS A 445 -25.78 3.42 -6.00
C LYS A 445 -25.16 4.63 -5.27
N ASN A 446 -25.83 5.17 -4.26
CA ASN A 446 -25.36 6.34 -3.51
C ASN A 446 -24.52 6.00 -2.26
N TYR A 447 -24.29 4.71 -1.99
CA TYR A 447 -23.64 4.21 -0.78
C TYR A 447 -22.37 3.44 -1.16
N SER A 448 -21.24 4.14 -1.14
CA SER A 448 -19.95 3.58 -1.57
C SER A 448 -19.55 2.31 -0.82
N SER A 449 -19.88 2.20 0.46
CA SER A 449 -19.58 1.03 1.29
C SER A 449 -20.49 -0.16 0.94
N ARG A 450 -21.77 0.09 0.62
CA ARG A 450 -22.68 -0.99 0.22
C ARG A 450 -22.32 -1.53 -1.17
N MET A 451 -21.99 -0.65 -2.11
CA MET A 451 -21.49 -1.05 -3.44
C MET A 451 -20.19 -1.87 -3.34
N ALA A 452 -19.26 -1.44 -2.49
CA ALA A 452 -18.02 -2.19 -2.25
C ALA A 452 -18.27 -3.54 -1.55
N ALA A 453 -19.33 -3.68 -0.75
CA ALA A 453 -19.69 -4.94 -0.11
C ALA A 453 -20.22 -5.97 -1.11
N ILE A 454 -20.99 -5.53 -2.12
CA ILE A 454 -21.40 -6.39 -3.25
C ILE A 454 -20.16 -6.88 -4.02
N ASP A 455 -19.26 -5.96 -4.40
CA ASP A 455 -17.99 -6.31 -5.05
C ASP A 455 -17.16 -7.31 -4.22
N TYR A 456 -17.16 -7.14 -2.89
CA TYR A 456 -16.46 -8.04 -1.97
C TYR A 456 -16.96 -9.47 -2.08
N THR A 457 -18.29 -9.68 -2.06
CA THR A 457 -18.91 -11.02 -2.17
C THR A 457 -18.58 -11.69 -3.50
N VAL A 458 -18.71 -10.98 -4.62
CA VAL A 458 -18.40 -11.55 -5.95
C VAL A 458 -16.90 -11.89 -6.05
N CYS A 459 -16.02 -11.07 -5.48
CA CYS A 459 -14.60 -11.38 -5.46
C CYS A 459 -14.22 -12.51 -4.47
N LEU A 460 -15.00 -12.73 -3.42
CA LEU A 460 -14.77 -13.79 -2.43
C LEU A 460 -14.99 -15.18 -3.04
N HIS A 461 -15.97 -15.30 -3.94
CA HIS A 461 -16.36 -16.56 -4.57
C HIS A 461 -15.67 -16.86 -5.92
N SER A 462 -14.78 -15.97 -6.38
CA SER A 462 -14.01 -16.23 -7.61
C SER A 462 -12.97 -17.33 -7.43
N GLU A 463 -12.54 -17.94 -8.52
CA GLU A 463 -11.49 -18.96 -8.50
C GLU A 463 -10.10 -18.32 -8.25
N VAL A 464 -9.85 -17.19 -8.91
CA VAL A 464 -8.62 -16.41 -8.76
C VAL A 464 -8.96 -14.98 -8.42
N PHE A 465 -8.31 -14.42 -7.39
CA PHE A 465 -8.42 -13.00 -7.07
C PHE A 465 -7.14 -12.25 -7.47
N VAL A 466 -7.28 -11.17 -8.22
CA VAL A 466 -6.19 -10.31 -8.68
C VAL A 466 -6.36 -8.94 -8.04
N THR A 467 -5.29 -8.42 -7.41
CA THR A 467 -5.32 -7.06 -6.84
C THR A 467 -4.24 -6.19 -7.44
N THR A 468 -4.63 -5.08 -8.07
CA THR A 468 -3.67 -4.18 -8.76
C THR A 468 -3.05 -3.15 -7.83
N GLN A 469 -3.69 -2.91 -6.67
CA GLN A 469 -3.19 -2.04 -5.62
C GLN A 469 -3.29 -2.70 -4.25
N GLY A 470 -2.49 -2.20 -3.30
CA GLY A 470 -2.69 -2.53 -1.88
C GLY A 470 -3.89 -1.77 -1.31
N GLY A 471 -4.22 -2.03 -0.05
CA GLY A 471 -5.30 -1.37 0.65
C GLY A 471 -6.06 -2.32 1.56
N ASN A 472 -7.09 -1.82 2.22
CA ASN A 472 -7.87 -2.62 3.18
C ASN A 472 -8.76 -3.65 2.46
N PHE A 473 -9.32 -3.34 1.28
CA PHE A 473 -10.15 -4.29 0.51
C PHE A 473 -9.41 -5.61 0.21
N PRO A 474 -8.25 -5.60 -0.47
CA PRO A 474 -7.53 -6.86 -0.70
C PRO A 474 -7.05 -7.47 0.61
N GLN A 475 -6.64 -6.68 1.60
CA GLN A 475 -6.20 -7.22 2.90
C GLN A 475 -7.22 -8.16 3.55
N PHE A 476 -8.49 -7.75 3.62
CA PHE A 476 -9.57 -8.58 4.18
C PHE A 476 -9.99 -9.71 3.26
N LEU A 477 -10.13 -9.41 1.97
CA LEU A 477 -10.61 -10.40 1.02
C LEU A 477 -9.64 -11.59 0.93
N LEU A 478 -8.34 -11.33 0.98
CA LEU A 478 -7.31 -12.37 0.96
C LEU A 478 -7.40 -13.33 2.15
N GLY A 479 -7.51 -12.80 3.38
CA GLY A 479 -7.65 -13.66 4.55
C GLY A 479 -8.97 -14.41 4.57
N HIS A 480 -10.07 -13.77 4.13
CA HIS A 480 -11.38 -14.41 4.06
C HIS A 480 -11.41 -15.54 3.03
N ARG A 481 -10.82 -15.35 1.85
CA ARG A 481 -10.65 -16.44 0.88
C ARG A 481 -9.82 -17.58 1.47
N ARG A 482 -8.71 -17.29 2.17
CA ARG A 482 -7.92 -18.35 2.83
C ARG A 482 -8.71 -19.07 3.92
N TYR A 483 -9.53 -18.35 4.67
CA TYR A 483 -10.37 -18.89 5.73
C TYR A 483 -11.40 -19.89 5.17
N LEU A 484 -12.07 -19.54 4.08
CA LEU A 484 -13.07 -20.40 3.43
C LEU A 484 -12.46 -21.58 2.66
N TYR A 485 -11.32 -21.36 2.00
CA TYR A 485 -10.72 -22.35 1.09
C TYR A 485 -9.48 -23.04 1.70
N GLY A 486 -9.62 -23.59 2.90
CA GLY A 486 -8.63 -24.56 3.40
C GLY A 486 -7.24 -24.00 3.73
N GLY A 487 -7.11 -22.69 3.96
CA GLY A 487 -5.85 -21.99 4.25
C GLY A 487 -5.14 -21.43 3.01
N HIS A 488 -5.63 -21.70 1.80
CA HIS A 488 -5.06 -21.17 0.58
C HIS A 488 -6.10 -20.93 -0.51
N SER A 489 -6.05 -19.74 -1.12
CA SER A 489 -6.86 -19.43 -2.29
C SER A 489 -6.02 -18.64 -3.29
N LYS A 490 -6.16 -18.99 -4.58
CA LYS A 490 -5.34 -18.44 -5.66
C LYS A 490 -5.49 -16.93 -5.71
N THR A 491 -4.36 -16.27 -5.49
CA THR A 491 -4.27 -14.81 -5.45
C THR A 491 -3.10 -14.36 -6.31
N ILE A 492 -3.32 -13.35 -7.13
CA ILE A 492 -2.28 -12.68 -7.90
C ILE A 492 -2.07 -11.28 -7.32
N LYS A 493 -0.87 -11.04 -6.79
CA LYS A 493 -0.41 -9.72 -6.35
C LYS A 493 0.85 -9.37 -7.15
N PRO A 494 0.73 -8.54 -8.19
CA PRO A 494 1.84 -8.28 -9.07
C PRO A 494 2.97 -7.53 -8.40
N ASP A 495 4.20 -7.86 -8.78
CA ASP A 495 5.37 -7.03 -8.50
C ASP A 495 5.37 -5.84 -9.45
N LYS A 496 4.75 -4.75 -9.00
CA LYS A 496 4.65 -3.51 -9.78
C LYS A 496 5.99 -2.88 -10.13
N ARG A 497 7.07 -3.14 -9.37
CA ARG A 497 8.41 -2.63 -9.69
C ARG A 497 8.95 -3.35 -10.90
N LYS A 498 8.79 -4.68 -10.92
CA LYS A 498 9.14 -5.51 -12.06
C LYS A 498 8.28 -5.18 -13.28
N LEU A 499 6.96 -5.00 -13.10
CA LEU A 499 6.07 -4.57 -14.19
C LEU A 499 6.46 -3.21 -14.77
N ALA A 500 6.85 -2.23 -13.94
CA ALA A 500 7.29 -0.92 -14.43
C ALA A 500 8.45 -1.06 -15.43
N LEU A 501 9.43 -1.92 -15.14
CA LEU A 501 10.56 -2.20 -16.04
C LEU A 501 10.13 -2.91 -17.32
N LEU A 502 9.24 -3.89 -17.22
CA LEU A 502 8.77 -4.66 -18.38
C LEU A 502 7.91 -3.82 -19.32
N PHE A 503 7.02 -3.00 -18.77
CA PHE A 503 6.13 -2.11 -19.54
C PHE A 503 6.82 -0.86 -20.07
N ASP A 504 8.06 -0.55 -19.63
CA ASP A 504 8.89 0.50 -20.23
C ASP A 504 9.88 -0.06 -21.27
N ASN A 505 9.81 -1.36 -21.60
CA ASN A 505 10.66 -1.98 -22.61
C ASN A 505 9.89 -2.34 -23.89
N PRO A 506 9.80 -1.43 -24.89
CA PRO A 506 9.09 -1.70 -26.15
C PRO A 506 9.79 -2.73 -27.05
N SER A 507 11.00 -3.16 -26.71
CA SER A 507 11.74 -4.18 -27.45
C SER A 507 11.53 -5.60 -26.91
N ILE A 508 10.80 -5.77 -25.81
CA ILE A 508 10.54 -7.09 -25.22
C ILE A 508 9.73 -7.97 -26.19
N GLY A 509 10.17 -9.22 -26.40
CA GLY A 509 9.42 -10.21 -27.17
C GLY A 509 8.45 -11.00 -26.29
N TRP A 510 7.38 -11.53 -26.88
CA TRP A 510 6.28 -12.19 -26.16
C TRP A 510 6.76 -13.35 -25.29
N ARG A 511 7.60 -14.24 -25.83
CA ARG A 511 8.15 -15.39 -25.08
C ARG A 511 8.90 -14.98 -23.81
N SER A 512 9.60 -13.86 -23.84
CA SER A 512 10.31 -13.33 -22.66
C SER A 512 9.32 -12.72 -21.67
N PHE A 513 8.38 -11.91 -22.16
CA PHE A 513 7.33 -11.31 -21.35
C PHE A 513 6.47 -12.35 -20.62
N LYS A 514 5.93 -13.33 -21.36
CA LYS A 514 5.13 -14.46 -20.82
C LYS A 514 5.89 -15.21 -19.72
N ARG A 515 7.17 -15.52 -19.92
CA ARG A 515 8.01 -16.18 -18.91
C ARG A 515 8.10 -15.38 -17.61
N GLN A 516 8.29 -14.07 -17.70
CA GLN A 516 8.34 -13.19 -16.52
C GLN A 516 6.99 -13.14 -15.79
N MET A 517 5.88 -13.13 -16.54
CA MET A 517 4.53 -13.12 -15.99
C MET A 517 4.16 -14.44 -15.30
N LEU A 518 4.48 -15.58 -15.93
CA LEU A 518 4.28 -16.91 -15.33
C LEU A 518 5.09 -17.07 -14.04
N SER A 519 6.33 -16.58 -14.01
CA SER A 519 7.16 -16.54 -12.79
C SER A 519 6.51 -15.68 -11.69
N MET A 520 5.95 -14.52 -12.04
CA MET A 520 5.26 -13.64 -11.09
C MET A 520 3.97 -14.28 -10.54
N ARG A 521 3.22 -15.00 -11.39
CA ARG A 521 2.02 -15.77 -10.99
C ARG A 521 2.41 -16.86 -9.98
N ALA A 522 3.43 -17.65 -10.29
CA ALA A 522 3.92 -18.71 -9.39
C ALA A 522 4.42 -18.15 -8.04
N HIS A 523 5.11 -17.00 -8.05
CA HIS A 523 5.52 -16.34 -6.81
C HIS A 523 4.32 -15.87 -5.98
N SER A 524 3.30 -15.26 -6.61
CA SER A 524 2.09 -14.82 -5.92
C SER A 524 1.37 -15.98 -5.25
N ASP A 525 1.33 -17.14 -5.93
CA ASP A 525 0.75 -18.37 -5.43
C ASP A 525 1.44 -18.85 -4.14
N SER A 526 2.78 -18.88 -4.14
CA SER A 526 3.57 -19.29 -2.95
C SER A 526 3.30 -18.40 -1.73
N LYS A 527 3.10 -17.08 -1.96
CA LYS A 527 2.72 -16.10 -0.93
C LYS A 527 1.31 -16.33 -0.39
N GLY A 528 0.49 -17.05 -1.14
CA GLY A 528 -0.87 -17.44 -0.76
C GLY A 528 -0.92 -18.40 0.43
N ILE A 529 0.19 -19.05 0.79
CA ILE A 529 0.25 -20.13 1.78
C ILE A 529 1.10 -19.75 3.01
N GLU A 530 1.62 -18.52 3.05
CA GLU A 530 2.43 -18.04 4.17
C GLU A 530 1.60 -17.95 5.46
N LEU A 531 2.25 -18.30 6.57
CA LEU A 531 1.71 -18.13 7.91
C LEU A 531 1.89 -16.68 8.38
N LYS A 532 1.01 -16.24 9.27
CA LYS A 532 1.09 -14.92 9.89
C LYS A 532 2.39 -14.79 10.68
N ARG A 533 3.16 -13.74 10.41
CA ARG A 533 4.25 -13.30 11.30
C ARG A 533 3.72 -12.32 12.36
N PRO A 534 4.45 -12.04 13.46
CA PRO A 534 3.95 -11.21 14.55
C PRO A 534 3.34 -9.86 14.10
N ASN A 535 4.01 -9.17 13.18
CA ASN A 535 3.58 -7.87 12.65
C ASN A 535 2.65 -7.95 11.42
N ASP A 536 2.41 -9.15 10.88
CA ASP A 536 1.49 -9.31 9.77
C ASP A 536 0.05 -9.19 10.28
N SER A 537 -0.84 -8.72 9.41
CA SER A 537 -2.24 -8.58 9.74
C SER A 537 -2.95 -9.93 9.78
N ILE A 538 -3.66 -10.19 10.88
CA ILE A 538 -4.53 -11.36 11.03
C ILE A 538 -5.65 -11.42 9.97
N TYR A 539 -6.05 -10.27 9.43
CA TYR A 539 -7.09 -10.18 8.40
C TYR A 539 -6.60 -10.62 7.01
N SER A 540 -5.28 -10.65 6.78
CA SER A 540 -4.68 -11.19 5.55
C SER A 540 -4.12 -12.60 5.74
N PHE A 541 -3.67 -12.91 6.95
CA PHE A 541 -3.05 -14.18 7.30
C PHE A 541 -3.79 -14.77 8.51
N PRO A 542 -4.89 -15.53 8.27
CA PRO A 542 -5.67 -16.13 9.37
C PRO A 542 -4.97 -17.32 10.04
N CYS A 543 -3.98 -17.95 9.40
CA CYS A 543 -3.26 -19.08 9.97
C CYS A 543 -2.03 -18.61 10.78
N PRO A 544 -1.79 -19.15 11.99
CA PRO A 544 -2.57 -20.19 12.69
C PRO A 544 -3.65 -19.66 13.65
N ASP A 545 -3.80 -18.35 13.82
CA ASP A 545 -4.64 -17.79 14.91
C ASP A 545 -6.14 -18.11 14.78
N CYS A 546 -6.67 -18.15 13.55
CA CYS A 546 -8.09 -18.40 13.26
C CYS A 546 -8.35 -19.81 12.70
N MET A 547 -7.30 -20.59 12.42
CA MET A 547 -7.39 -21.85 11.70
C MET A 547 -6.40 -22.88 12.24
N ARG A 548 -6.77 -24.16 12.20
CA ARG A 548 -5.93 -25.29 12.67
C ARG A 548 -5.69 -26.28 11.55
N ARG A 549 -4.53 -26.93 11.58
CA ARG A 549 -4.23 -28.02 10.65
C ARG A 549 -5.09 -29.24 10.97
N ILE A 550 -5.50 -29.96 9.93
CA ILE A 550 -6.06 -31.29 10.06
C ILE A 550 -4.89 -32.27 10.22
N ASN A 551 -4.74 -32.89 11.38
CA ASN A 551 -3.78 -33.97 11.56
C ASN A 551 -4.30 -35.23 10.85
N LYS A 552 -3.47 -35.85 9.99
CA LYS A 552 -3.83 -37.10 9.27
C LYS A 552 -4.13 -38.29 10.20
N THR A 553 -3.83 -38.20 11.49
CA THR A 553 -3.95 -39.29 12.48
C THR A 553 -5.28 -39.38 13.22
N GLU A 554 -6.20 -38.39 13.12
CA GLU A 554 -7.50 -38.48 13.81
C GLU A 554 -8.56 -39.28 13.03
N ASN A 555 -8.36 -39.50 11.73
CA ASN A 555 -9.31 -40.26 10.90
C ASN A 555 -9.29 -41.77 11.14
N SER A 556 -8.30 -42.32 11.85
CA SER A 556 -8.27 -43.76 12.19
C SER A 556 -8.97 -44.10 13.50
N ARG A 557 -9.47 -43.11 14.25
CA ARG A 557 -10.24 -43.34 15.50
C ARG A 557 -11.73 -43.06 15.37
N SER A 558 -12.16 -42.29 14.36
CA SER A 558 -13.59 -42.02 14.12
C SER A 558 -14.26 -43.02 13.18
N SER A 559 -13.49 -43.88 12.49
CA SER A 559 -13.99 -44.89 11.55
C SER A 559 -14.06 -46.30 12.14
N SER A 560 -13.81 -46.47 13.45
CA SER A 560 -13.89 -47.75 14.16
C SER A 560 -14.95 -47.79 15.27
N VAL A 561 -15.90 -46.85 15.26
CA VAL A 561 -17.10 -46.91 16.11
C VAL A 561 -18.30 -46.54 15.23
N THR A 562 -18.75 -47.49 14.42
CA THR A 562 -20.15 -47.61 13.99
C THR A 562 -20.42 -49.05 13.63
#